data_AF-A0A6G2DG83-F1
#
_entry.id   AF-A0A6G2DG83-F1
#
_cell.length_a   1.000
_cell.length_b   1.000
_cell.length_c   1.000
_cell.angle_alpha   90.00
_cell.angle_beta   90.00
_cell.angle_gamma   90.00
#
_symmetry.space_group_name_H-M   'P 1'
#
loop_
_entity.id
_entity.type
_entity.pdbx_description
1 polymer ?
#
loop_
_entity_poly.entity_id
_entity_poly.type
_entity_poly.pdbx_seq_one_letter_code
_entity_poly.pdbx_strand_id
1 'polypeptide(L)'
;VRTDLLKEHNIEVPKTWDQLYEASKKLKEAGVYGLSVPFGTNDLMATRFLNFYVRSGGGSLLTKDLKADLTSQLAQDGIKYWV
;
A
#
# COMPACT_ATOMS: atom_id res chain seq x y z
N VAL A 1 13.84 -0.41 0.53
CA VAL A 1 13.65 0.99 1.01
C VAL A 1 14.88 1.81 0.63
N ARG A 2 14.71 3.01 0.06
CA ARG A 2 15.79 3.97 -0.25
C ARG A 2 16.08 4.86 0.95
N THR A 3 16.88 4.36 1.88
CA THR A 3 17.17 5.04 3.16
C THR A 3 17.96 6.34 2.98
N ASP A 4 18.69 6.47 1.88
CA ASP A 4 19.39 7.67 1.46
C ASP A 4 18.43 8.82 1.14
N LEU A 5 17.41 8.58 0.30
CA LEU A 5 16.39 9.58 -0.04
C LEU A 5 15.57 9.98 1.19
N LEU A 6 15.22 9.01 2.05
CA LEU A 6 14.49 9.32 3.28
C LEU A 6 15.30 10.23 4.22
N LYS A 7 16.60 9.99 4.38
CA LYS A 7 17.48 10.85 5.19
C LYS A 7 17.63 12.25 4.60
N GLU A 8 17.80 12.37 3.28
CA GLU A 8 17.91 13.66 2.58
C GLU A 8 16.69 14.57 2.85
N HIS A 9 15.49 13.97 2.93
CA HIS A 9 14.25 14.69 3.18
C HIS A 9 13.81 14.70 4.66
N ASN A 10 14.67 14.26 5.60
CA ASN A 10 14.35 14.17 7.04
C ASN A 10 13.08 13.33 7.34
N ILE A 11 12.93 12.21 6.64
CA ILE A 11 11.81 11.27 6.78
C ILE A 11 12.33 10.00 7.47
N GLU A 12 11.67 9.56 8.54
CA GLU A 12 11.94 8.27 9.14
C GLU A 12 11.40 7.11 8.29
N VAL A 13 11.97 5.91 8.44
CA VAL A 13 11.44 4.72 7.75
C VAL A 13 10.01 4.45 8.24
N PRO A 14 8.99 4.52 7.36
CA PRO A 14 7.59 4.35 7.75
C PRO A 14 7.34 2.92 8.23
N LYS A 15 6.53 2.80 9.30
CA LYS A 15 6.16 1.53 9.93
C LYS A 15 4.68 1.20 9.77
N THR A 16 3.87 2.17 9.33
CA THR A 16 2.44 2.02 9.07
C THR A 16 2.10 2.51 7.67
N TRP A 17 0.94 2.10 7.15
CA TRP A 17 0.44 2.56 5.84
C TRP A 17 0.26 4.08 5.80
N ASP A 18 -0.27 4.68 6.86
CA ASP A 18 -0.42 6.15 6.95
C ASP A 18 0.93 6.87 6.90
N GLN A 19 1.94 6.35 7.62
CA GLN A 19 3.29 6.89 7.57
C GLN A 19 3.90 6.73 6.18
N LEU A 20 3.64 5.62 5.49
CA LEU A 20 4.12 5.39 4.13
C LEU A 20 3.48 6.36 3.13
N TYR A 21 2.18 6.63 3.27
CA TYR A 21 1.46 7.59 2.45
C TYR A 21 1.99 9.02 2.64
N GLU A 22 2.14 9.47 3.88
CA GLU A 22 2.66 10.80 4.17
C GLU A 22 4.15 10.96 3.77
N ALA A 23 4.97 9.93 3.98
CA ALA A 23 6.34 9.90 3.45
C ALA A 23 6.36 10.01 1.93
N SER A 24 5.47 9.30 1.24
CA SER A 24 5.39 9.31 -0.22
C SER A 24 4.92 10.65 -0.78
N LYS A 25 3.99 11.34 -0.10
CA LYS A 25 3.57 12.69 -0.43
C LYS A 25 4.72 13.70 -0.32
N LYS A 26 5.46 13.67 0.79
CA LYS A 26 6.64 14.54 0.99
C LYS A 26 7.71 14.32 -0.07
N LEU A 27 7.99 13.07 -0.42
CA LEU A 27 8.93 12.75 -1.50
C LEU A 27 8.44 13.27 -2.85
N LYS A 28 7.13 13.16 -3.13
CA LYS A 28 6.53 13.64 -4.38
C LYS A 28 6.65 15.16 -4.53
N GLU A 29 6.51 15.92 -3.45
CA GLU A 29 6.74 17.38 -3.46
C GLU A 29 8.18 17.74 -3.86
N ALA A 30 9.14 16.86 -3.57
CA ALA A 30 10.54 16.97 -4.02
C ALA A 30 10.81 16.35 -5.40
N GLY A 31 9.77 15.95 -6.14
CA GLY A 31 9.89 15.34 -7.48
C GLY A 31 10.28 13.85 -7.47
N VAL A 32 10.26 13.20 -6.30
CA VAL A 32 10.61 11.79 -6.14
C VAL A 32 9.36 10.95 -5.87
N TYR A 33 9.12 9.92 -6.67
CA TYR A 33 8.02 8.99 -6.38
C TYR A 33 8.37 8.13 -5.15
N GLY A 34 7.56 8.21 -4.10
CA GLY A 34 7.82 7.53 -2.82
C GLY A 34 7.63 6.02 -2.82
N LEU A 35 6.85 5.49 -3.76
CA LEU A 35 6.61 4.06 -3.91
C LEU A 35 6.37 3.71 -5.38
N SER A 36 7.00 2.64 -5.84
CA SER A 36 6.76 2.05 -7.16
C SER A 36 5.94 0.78 -7.00
N VAL A 37 4.84 0.68 -7.75
CA VAL A 37 3.94 -0.47 -7.75
C VAL A 37 3.64 -0.90 -9.20
N PRO A 38 3.76 -2.19 -9.54
CA PRO A 38 3.49 -2.68 -10.90
C PRO A 38 2.00 -3.02 -11.07
N PHE A 39 1.14 -2.01 -11.17
CA PHE A 39 -0.32 -2.20 -11.34
C PHE A 39 -0.74 -2.23 -12.81
N GLY A 40 -0.02 -2.99 -13.63
CA GLY A 40 -0.40 -3.21 -15.02
C GLY A 40 -1.72 -3.98 -15.15
N THR A 41 -2.47 -3.72 -16.22
CA THR A 41 -3.69 -4.49 -16.53
C THR A 41 -3.33 -5.97 -16.69
N ASN A 42 -4.13 -6.86 -16.09
CA ASN A 42 -3.90 -8.31 -15.99
C ASN A 42 -2.70 -8.74 -15.12
N ASP A 43 -2.07 -7.82 -14.38
CA ASP A 43 -1.02 -8.17 -13.43
C ASP A 43 -1.61 -8.60 -12.06
N LEU A 44 -1.16 -9.75 -11.56
CA LEU A 44 -1.41 -10.29 -10.22
C LEU A 44 -1.05 -9.30 -9.10
N MET A 45 -0.12 -8.39 -9.35
CA MET A 45 0.51 -7.57 -8.32
C MET A 45 -0.47 -6.60 -7.69
N ALA A 46 -1.46 -6.04 -8.41
CA ALA A 46 -2.50 -5.23 -7.79
C ALA A 46 -3.25 -6.00 -6.68
N THR A 47 -3.65 -7.24 -6.98
CA THR A 47 -4.28 -8.13 -5.99
C THR A 47 -3.31 -8.50 -4.86
N ARG A 48 -2.02 -8.69 -5.15
CA ARG A 48 -1.00 -9.02 -4.14
C ARG A 48 -0.78 -7.87 -3.15
N PHE A 49 -0.70 -6.63 -3.63
CA PHE A 49 -0.54 -5.44 -2.80
C PHE A 49 -1.80 -5.14 -1.98
N LEU A 50 -2.99 -5.31 -2.58
CA LEU A 50 -4.24 -5.28 -1.82
C LEU A 50 -4.24 -6.32 -0.70
N ASN A 51 -3.76 -7.54 -0.98
CA ASN A 51 -3.65 -8.58 0.04
C ASN A 51 -2.66 -8.20 1.17
N PHE A 52 -1.56 -7.52 0.88
CA PHE A 52 -0.66 -7.02 1.94
C PHE A 52 -1.37 -6.05 2.88
N TYR A 53 -2.14 -5.11 2.32
CA TYR A 53 -2.94 -4.17 3.12
C TYR A 53 -3.94 -4.92 4.00
N VAL A 54 -4.79 -5.76 3.41
CA VAL A 54 -5.85 -6.48 4.12
C VAL A 54 -5.28 -7.43 5.19
N ARG A 55 -4.21 -8.16 4.88
CA ARG A 55 -3.57 -9.06 5.85
C ARG A 55 -2.91 -8.32 6.99
N SER A 56 -2.31 -7.15 6.74
CA SER A 56 -1.72 -6.32 7.80
C SER A 56 -2.75 -5.74 8.76
N GLY A 57 -3.98 -5.50 8.29
CA GLY A 57 -5.13 -5.14 9.11
C GLY A 57 -5.81 -6.34 9.79
N GLY A 58 -5.25 -7.55 9.69
CA GLY A 58 -5.78 -8.77 10.30
C GLY A 58 -6.91 -9.46 9.52
N GLY A 59 -7.24 -8.97 8.32
CA GLY A 59 -8.30 -9.53 7.49
C GLY A 59 -7.84 -10.59 6.48
N SER A 60 -8.73 -10.90 5.55
CA SER A 60 -8.51 -11.84 4.45
C SER A 60 -9.30 -11.38 3.23
N LEU A 61 -8.78 -11.61 2.02
CA LEU A 61 -9.54 -11.44 0.77
C LEU A 61 -10.51 -12.60 0.50
N LEU A 62 -10.54 -13.58 1.41
CA LEU A 62 -11.45 -14.71 1.40
C LEU A 62 -12.25 -14.77 2.70
N THR A 63 -13.53 -15.09 2.59
CA THR A 63 -14.38 -15.47 3.71
C THR A 63 -13.93 -16.80 4.32
N LYS A 64 -14.48 -17.18 5.48
CA LYS A 64 -14.17 -18.45 6.15
C LYS A 64 -14.53 -19.69 5.31
N ASP A 65 -15.53 -19.57 4.43
CA ASP A 65 -15.94 -20.60 3.47
C ASP A 65 -15.22 -20.50 2.11
N LEU A 66 -14.09 -19.78 2.05
CA LEU A 66 -13.20 -19.67 0.89
C LEU A 66 -13.82 -18.98 -0.34
N LYS A 67 -14.81 -18.12 -0.14
CA LYS A 67 -15.35 -17.24 -1.19
C LYS A 67 -14.62 -15.91 -1.20
N ALA A 68 -14.59 -15.24 -2.35
CA ALA A 68 -14.00 -13.91 -2.47
C ALA A 68 -14.71 -12.88 -1.58
N ASP A 69 -13.93 -12.06 -0.88
CA ASP A 69 -14.40 -11.02 0.05
C ASP A 69 -13.80 -9.64 -0.30
N LEU A 70 -13.97 -9.25 -1.56
CA LEU A 70 -13.44 -7.98 -2.10
C LEU A 70 -14.29 -6.76 -1.71
N THR A 71 -15.45 -6.97 -1.08
CA THR A 71 -16.38 -5.92 -0.67
C THR A 71 -16.40 -5.67 0.84
N SER A 72 -15.59 -6.39 1.62
CA SER A 72 -15.38 -6.06 3.03
C SER A 72 -14.88 -4.62 3.21
N GLN A 73 -15.19 -3.98 4.33
CA GLN A 73 -14.75 -2.61 4.62
C GLN A 73 -13.23 -2.48 4.51
N LEU A 74 -12.49 -3.45 5.04
CA LEU A 74 -11.04 -3.45 5.00
C LEU A 74 -10.47 -3.61 3.58
N ALA A 75 -11.10 -4.41 2.72
CA ALA A 75 -10.72 -4.50 1.31
C ALA A 75 -11.01 -3.19 0.57
N GLN A 76 -12.16 -2.56 0.83
CA GLN A 76 -12.51 -1.26 0.24
C GLN A 76 -11.53 -0.15 0.67
N ASP A 77 -11.14 -0.12 1.94
CA ASP A 77 -10.17 0.85 2.46
C ASP A 77 -8.79 0.63 1.82
N GLY A 78 -8.38 -0.64 1.65
CA GLY A 78 -7.17 -0.99 0.92
C GLY A 78 -7.21 -0.54 -0.54
N ILE A 79 -8.33 -0.74 -1.24
CA ILE A 79 -8.49 -0.28 -2.63
C ILE A 79 -8.36 1.25 -2.70
N LYS A 80 -9.01 2.00 -1.80
CA LYS A 80 -8.91 3.47 -1.73
C LYS A 80 -7.51 3.96 -1.38
N TYR A 81 -6.73 3.19 -0.63
CA TYR A 81 -5.34 3.53 -0.34
C TYR A 81 -4.46 3.46 -1.60
N TRP A 82 -4.75 2.53 -2.51
CA TRP A 82 -3.94 2.26 -3.70
C TRP A 82 -4.34 3.07 -4.95
N VAL A 83 -5.49 3.73 -4.96
CA VAL A 83 -6.08 4.48 -6.10
C VAL A 83 -6.22 5.95 -5.75
#